data_AF-A0AAV7XZ23-F1
#
_entry.id   AF-A0AAV7XZ23-F1
#
_cell.length_a   1.000
_cell.length_b   1.000
_cell.length_c   1.000
_cell.angle_alpha   90.00
_cell.angle_beta   90.00
_cell.angle_gamma   90.00
#
_symmetry.space_group_name_H-M   'P 1'
#
loop_
_entity.id
_entity.type
_entity.pdbx_description
1 polymer ?
#
loop_
_entity_poly.entity_id
_entity_poly.type
_entity_poly.pdbx_seq_one_letter_code
_entity_poly.pdbx_strand_id
1 'polypeptide(L)'
;MANFNCVPSREEEYETQLYGFSCNDLLGKVEEDVQTHIRKSSNQMMKSMLKLSPNTDKQEVERAINAWVNECCLTVKNPMEKLKEQLAGFFSLPQHILAPKDKRQRESYSQKDEENLRETINEQKSRIRQAKFLQSLFENELTRISQEEQNVQLLEKVLGEVKFLEGVNADVEQFAKSSRKIHQAVLGLEVKEASLKLSDRPGCAESEETLEEAIYEAYKD
;
A
#
# COMPACT_ATOMS: atom_id res chain seq x y z
N MET A 1 8.94 55.16 21.24
CA MET A 1 8.89 53.73 21.61
C MET A 1 10.12 53.08 21.00
N ALA A 2 11.14 52.83 21.81
CA ALA A 2 12.37 52.19 21.34
C ALA A 2 12.11 50.67 21.29
N ASN A 3 12.12 50.10 20.08
CA ASN A 3 12.16 48.65 19.89
C ASN A 3 13.53 48.16 20.34
N PHE A 4 13.62 47.69 21.58
CA PHE A 4 14.73 46.84 22.01
C PHE A 4 14.50 45.45 21.42
N ASN A 5 14.94 45.24 20.18
CA ASN A 5 15.19 43.89 19.68
C ASN A 5 16.43 43.36 20.40
N CYS A 6 16.24 42.87 21.62
CA CYS A 6 17.21 42.01 22.26
C CYS A 6 17.09 40.64 21.56
N VAL A 7 18.11 40.24 20.82
CA VAL A 7 18.20 38.87 20.31
C VAL A 7 18.25 37.96 21.54
N PRO A 8 17.32 37.00 21.71
CA PRO A 8 17.32 36.12 22.86
C PRO A 8 18.62 35.34 22.89
N SER A 9 19.19 35.17 24.08
CA SER A 9 20.37 34.34 24.25
C SER A 9 20.02 32.87 24.01
N ARG A 10 21.00 32.02 23.66
CA ARG A 10 20.75 30.56 23.51
C ARG A 10 20.14 29.92 24.76
N GLU A 11 20.45 30.46 25.94
CA GLU A 11 19.90 30.00 27.22
C GLU A 11 18.41 30.36 27.31
N GLU A 12 18.05 31.59 26.96
CA GLU A 12 16.66 32.08 26.92
C GLU A 12 15.81 31.33 25.87
N GLU A 13 16.39 30.99 24.71
CA GLU A 13 15.71 30.15 23.70
C GLU A 13 15.37 28.76 24.27
N TYR A 14 16.30 28.14 25.00
CA TYR A 14 16.11 26.82 25.60
C TYR A 14 15.08 26.84 26.74
N GLU A 15 15.13 27.87 27.58
CA GLU A 15 14.15 28.11 28.63
C GLU A 15 12.76 28.34 28.05
N THR A 16 12.65 29.15 27.00
CA THR A 16 11.39 29.41 26.31
C THR A 16 10.82 28.14 25.69
N GLN A 17 11.65 27.25 25.13
CA GLN A 17 11.19 25.95 24.63
C GLN A 17 10.66 25.04 25.74
N LEU A 18 11.22 25.13 26.96
CA LEU A 18 10.78 24.33 28.10
C LEU A 18 9.48 24.86 28.70
N TYR A 19 9.41 26.17 28.98
CA TYR A 19 8.31 26.80 29.71
C TYR A 19 7.17 27.29 28.80
N GLY A 20 7.43 27.50 27.51
CA GLY A 20 6.47 27.98 26.52
C GLY A 20 6.25 29.50 26.53
N PHE A 21 7.00 30.24 27.34
CA PHE A 21 7.04 31.70 27.40
C PHE A 21 8.44 32.14 27.86
N SER A 22 8.86 33.35 27.49
CA SER A 22 10.13 33.90 27.99
C SER A 22 9.95 34.57 29.35
N CYS A 23 11.01 34.65 30.15
CA CYS A 23 10.98 35.40 31.41
C CYS A 23 10.63 36.88 31.17
N ASN A 24 11.05 37.44 30.03
CA ASN A 24 10.73 38.81 29.62
C ASN A 24 9.24 39.00 29.31
N ASP A 25 8.58 38.01 28.70
CA ASP A 25 7.13 38.06 28.45
C ASP A 25 6.33 38.09 29.76
N LEU A 26 6.73 37.24 30.73
CA LEU A 26 6.10 37.21 32.04
C LEU A 26 6.27 38.54 32.78
N LEU A 27 7.48 39.09 32.77
CA LEU A 27 7.78 40.39 33.38
C LEU A 27 6.97 41.52 32.75
N GLY A 28 6.91 41.58 31.42
CA GLY A 28 6.12 42.58 30.70
C GLY A 28 4.64 42.50 31.08
N LYS A 29 4.10 41.28 31.25
CA LYS A 29 2.72 41.10 31.67
C LYS A 29 2.48 41.56 33.11
N VAL A 30 3.39 41.24 34.03
CA VAL A 30 3.30 41.68 35.43
C VAL A 30 3.39 43.22 35.50
N GLU A 31 4.29 43.84 34.73
CA GLU A 31 4.39 45.30 34.65
C GLU A 31 3.09 45.96 34.16
N GLU A 32 2.51 45.42 33.10
CA GLU A 32 1.24 45.90 32.55
C GLU A 32 0.11 45.80 33.59
N ASP A 33 0.01 44.66 34.28
CA ASP A 33 -1.02 44.42 35.30
C ASP A 33 -0.87 45.36 36.50
N VAL A 34 0.36 45.59 36.97
CA VAL A 34 0.63 46.53 38.07
C VAL A 34 0.27 47.96 37.67
N GLN A 35 0.67 48.42 36.48
CA GLN A 35 0.31 49.75 36.00
C GLN A 35 -1.21 49.90 35.82
N THR A 36 -1.87 48.86 35.31
CA THR A 36 -3.33 48.84 35.16
C THR A 36 -4.02 48.94 36.52
N HIS A 37 -3.52 48.23 37.53
CA HIS A 37 -4.08 48.30 38.87
C HIS A 37 -3.90 49.70 39.48
N ILE A 38 -2.71 50.30 39.37
CA ILE A 38 -2.45 51.66 39.86
C ILE A 38 -3.44 52.65 39.24
N ARG A 39 -3.62 52.61 37.91
CA ARG A 39 -4.57 53.48 37.19
C ARG A 39 -6.02 53.22 37.59
N LYS A 40 -6.41 51.97 37.81
CA LYS A 40 -7.77 51.63 38.24
C LYS A 40 -8.05 52.18 39.64
N SER A 41 -7.12 52.00 40.57
CA SER A 41 -7.22 52.50 41.94
C SER A 41 -7.20 54.02 41.99
N SER A 42 -6.34 54.68 41.22
CA SER A 42 -6.28 56.15 41.13
C SER A 42 -7.58 56.74 40.58
N ASN A 43 -8.18 56.11 39.56
CA ASN A 43 -9.47 56.52 39.03
C ASN A 43 -10.61 56.35 40.05
N GLN A 44 -10.58 55.31 40.89
CA GLN A 44 -11.54 55.14 41.99
C GLN A 44 -11.36 56.20 43.07
N MET A 45 -10.11 56.53 43.41
CA MET A 45 -9.78 57.61 44.34
C MET A 45 -10.28 58.97 43.81
N MET A 46 -10.03 59.28 42.54
CA MET A 46 -10.54 60.47 41.87
C MET A 46 -12.07 60.58 41.96
N LYS A 47 -12.78 59.51 41.59
CA LYS A 47 -14.24 59.47 41.66
C LYS A 47 -14.75 59.67 43.09
N SER A 48 -14.03 59.18 44.09
CA SER A 48 -14.40 59.31 45.50
C SER A 48 -14.15 60.74 46.00
N MET A 49 -13.02 61.35 45.64
CA MET A 49 -12.70 62.75 45.96
C MET A 49 -13.73 63.71 45.35
N LEU A 50 -14.05 63.55 44.06
CA LEU A 50 -15.05 64.40 43.38
C LEU A 50 -16.47 64.26 43.95
N LYS A 51 -16.81 63.11 44.56
CA LYS A 51 -18.08 62.92 45.27
C LYS A 51 -18.13 63.63 46.63
N LEU A 52 -17.01 63.70 47.33
CA LEU A 52 -16.90 64.32 48.66
C LEU A 52 -16.75 65.84 48.58
N SER A 53 -16.15 66.37 47.52
CA SER A 53 -15.90 67.81 47.34
C SER A 53 -16.39 68.30 45.96
N PRO A 54 -17.71 68.53 45.79
CA PRO A 54 -18.30 68.88 44.48
C PRO A 54 -17.91 70.27 43.95
N ASN A 55 -17.39 71.16 44.80
CA ASN A 55 -16.93 72.51 44.42
C ASN A 55 -15.45 72.57 44.00
N THR A 56 -14.73 71.45 44.02
CA THR A 56 -13.31 71.41 43.66
C THR A 56 -13.13 71.39 42.14
N ASP A 57 -12.14 72.13 41.63
CA ASP A 57 -11.81 72.10 40.20
C ASP A 57 -11.38 70.68 39.79
N LYS A 58 -12.19 70.08 38.92
CA LYS A 58 -11.98 68.73 38.40
C LYS A 58 -10.62 68.62 37.69
N GLN A 59 -10.17 69.67 37.00
CA GLN A 59 -8.89 69.66 36.28
C GLN A 59 -7.69 69.68 37.22
N GLU A 60 -7.78 70.35 38.36
CA GLU A 60 -6.72 70.35 39.37
C GLU A 60 -6.59 68.98 40.04
N VAL A 61 -7.72 68.33 40.37
CA VAL A 61 -7.75 66.97 40.94
C VAL A 61 -7.18 65.94 39.94
N GLU A 62 -7.58 66.03 38.66
CA GLU A 62 -7.03 65.16 37.60
C GLU A 62 -5.51 65.34 37.45
N ARG A 63 -5.01 66.58 37.49
CA ARG A 63 -3.56 66.84 37.42
C ARG A 63 -2.81 66.27 38.61
N ALA A 64 -3.31 66.47 39.83
CA ALA A 64 -2.69 65.95 41.04
C ALA A 64 -2.65 64.40 41.07
N ILE A 65 -3.74 63.76 40.67
CA ILE A 65 -3.82 62.29 40.62
C ILE A 65 -2.93 61.72 39.52
N ASN A 66 -2.85 62.36 38.36
CA ASN A 66 -1.93 61.94 37.30
C ASN A 66 -0.46 62.10 37.72
N ALA A 67 -0.12 63.17 38.44
CA ALA A 67 1.22 63.33 39.02
C ALA A 67 1.54 62.21 40.02
N TRP A 68 0.59 61.88 40.89
CA TRP A 68 0.73 60.76 41.84
C TRP A 68 0.87 59.41 41.15
N VAL A 69 0.07 59.13 40.10
CA VAL A 69 0.19 57.90 39.30
C VAL A 69 1.58 57.79 38.68
N ASN A 70 2.12 58.88 38.13
CA ASN A 70 3.46 58.89 37.55
C ASN A 70 4.54 58.60 38.60
N GLU A 71 4.42 59.18 39.80
CA GLU A 71 5.34 58.91 40.91
C GLU A 71 5.26 57.45 41.39
N CYS A 72 4.05 56.88 41.49
CA CYS A 72 3.86 55.46 41.79
C CYS A 72 4.50 54.57 40.72
N CYS A 73 4.28 54.86 39.44
CA CYS A 73 4.89 54.11 38.34
C CYS A 73 6.42 54.18 38.38
N LEU A 74 7.02 55.32 38.74
CA LEU A 74 8.47 55.45 38.91
C LEU A 74 8.97 54.64 40.11
N THR A 75 8.24 54.67 41.22
CA THR A 75 8.59 53.95 42.45
C THR A 75 8.58 52.44 42.26
N VAL A 76 7.67 51.93 41.43
CA VAL A 76 7.52 50.49 41.13
C VAL A 76 8.65 49.94 40.26
N LYS A 77 9.35 50.78 39.49
CA LYS A 77 10.46 50.32 38.63
C LYS A 77 11.55 49.59 39.41
N ASN A 78 11.95 50.12 40.57
CA ASN A 78 13.03 49.55 41.37
C ASN A 78 12.69 48.14 41.92
N PRO A 79 11.52 47.90 42.53
CA PRO A 79 11.06 46.55 42.85
C PRO A 79 10.97 45.62 41.64
N MET A 80 10.60 46.16 40.47
CA MET A 80 10.42 45.35 39.27
C MET A 80 11.74 44.87 38.66
N GLU A 81 12.78 45.71 38.69
CA GLU A 81 14.13 45.28 38.30
C GLU A 81 14.68 44.21 39.27
N LYS A 82 14.40 44.33 40.57
CA LYS A 82 14.76 43.26 41.54
C LYS A 82 13.99 41.97 41.27
N LEU A 83 12.71 42.06 40.93
CA LEU A 83 11.91 40.90 40.55
C LEU A 83 12.49 40.24 39.31
N LYS A 84 12.93 41.02 38.32
CA LYS A 84 13.57 40.52 37.11
C LYS A 84 14.84 39.73 37.41
N GLU A 85 15.71 40.22 38.28
CA GLU A 85 16.91 39.49 38.71
C GLU A 85 16.56 38.15 39.38
N GLN A 86 15.52 38.14 40.22
CA GLN A 86 15.06 36.92 40.91
C GLN A 86 14.42 35.91 39.96
N LEU A 87 13.60 36.39 39.02
CA LEU A 87 12.95 35.53 38.02
C LEU A 87 13.99 34.94 37.07
N ALA A 88 14.99 35.72 36.65
CA ALA A 88 16.11 35.19 35.87
C ALA A 88 16.79 34.03 36.59
N GLY A 89 17.02 34.14 37.91
CA GLY A 89 17.55 33.03 38.71
C GLY A 89 16.63 31.81 38.80
N PHE A 90 15.31 32.02 38.94
CA PHE A 90 14.33 30.94 39.09
C PHE A 90 14.06 30.16 37.80
N PHE A 91 14.02 30.87 36.68
CA PHE A 91 13.79 30.29 35.35
C PHE A 91 15.08 29.82 34.66
N SER A 92 16.25 30.17 35.22
CA SER A 92 17.52 29.74 34.66
C SER A 92 17.65 28.22 34.63
N LEU A 93 17.90 27.66 33.44
CA LEU A 93 18.20 26.24 33.31
C LEU A 93 19.70 26.01 33.43
N PRO A 94 20.16 25.16 34.38
CA PRO A 94 21.58 24.82 34.47
C PRO A 94 22.08 24.18 33.17
N GLN A 95 23.24 24.63 32.67
CA GLN A 95 23.81 24.20 31.38
C GLN A 95 24.03 22.68 31.23
N HIS A 96 24.05 21.94 32.33
CA HIS A 96 24.25 20.48 32.33
C HIS A 96 22.93 19.68 32.34
N ILE A 97 21.77 20.34 32.41
CA ILE A 97 20.46 19.71 32.48
C ILE A 97 19.80 19.78 31.11
N LEU A 98 19.57 18.59 30.52
CA LEU A 98 18.73 18.46 29.34
C LEU A 98 17.27 18.30 29.75
N ALA A 99 16.39 19.00 29.06
CA ALA A 99 14.96 18.84 29.16
C ALA A 99 14.57 17.38 28.89
N PRO A 100 13.46 16.88 29.47
CA PRO A 100 13.03 15.49 29.28
C PRO A 100 12.86 15.08 27.81
N LYS A 101 12.46 16.03 26.94
CA LYS A 101 12.31 15.82 25.50
C LYS A 101 13.64 15.59 24.79
N ASP A 102 14.71 16.18 25.30
CA ASP A 102 16.05 16.15 24.70
C ASP A 102 16.92 15.02 25.25
N LYS A 103 16.37 14.15 26.12
CA LYS A 103 17.10 12.96 26.60
C LYS A 103 17.64 12.09 25.46
N ARG A 104 16.96 12.06 24.30
CA ARG A 104 17.43 11.34 23.10
C ARG A 104 18.69 11.95 22.49
N GLN A 105 18.96 13.24 22.73
CA GLN A 105 20.21 13.88 22.31
C GLN A 105 21.42 13.41 23.12
N ARG A 106 21.22 12.78 24.30
CA ARG A 106 22.34 12.13 25.02
C ARG A 106 22.93 10.96 24.24
N GLU A 107 22.09 10.32 23.42
CA GLU A 107 22.45 9.24 22.52
C GLU A 107 22.47 9.74 21.07
N SER A 108 22.88 11.00 20.85
CA SER A 108 22.94 11.56 19.50
C SER A 108 23.83 10.67 18.63
N TYR A 109 23.25 10.16 17.54
CA TYR A 109 23.99 9.49 16.50
C TYR A 109 25.02 10.46 15.92
N SER A 110 26.23 9.97 15.66
CA SER A 110 27.18 10.77 14.90
C SER A 110 26.66 10.88 13.46
N GLN A 111 27.08 11.93 12.75
CA GLN A 111 26.74 12.09 11.33
C GLN A 111 27.15 10.85 10.50
N LYS A 112 28.26 10.21 10.88
CA LYS A 112 28.72 8.97 10.26
C LYS A 112 27.75 7.81 10.49
N ASP A 113 27.16 7.71 11.68
CA ASP A 113 26.16 6.68 11.97
C ASP A 113 24.88 6.89 11.15
N GLU A 114 24.48 8.16 10.97
CA GLU A 114 23.35 8.49 10.10
C GLU A 114 23.60 8.11 8.63
N GLU A 115 24.81 8.37 8.12
CA GLU A 115 25.23 7.99 6.77
C GLU A 115 25.22 6.46 6.61
N ASN A 116 25.80 5.72 7.54
CA ASN A 116 25.79 4.25 7.54
C ASN A 116 24.35 3.69 7.59
N LEU A 117 23.47 4.29 8.39
CA LEU A 117 22.06 3.89 8.46
C LEU A 117 21.35 4.15 7.13
N ARG A 118 21.61 5.29 6.47
CA ARG A 118 21.06 5.60 5.14
C ARG A 118 21.51 4.60 4.09
N GLU A 119 22.78 4.23 4.09
CA GLU A 119 23.33 3.20 3.20
C GLU A 119 22.63 1.86 3.42
N THR A 120 22.53 1.42 4.68
CA THR A 120 21.83 0.17 5.05
C THR A 120 20.38 0.17 4.59
N ILE A 121 19.66 1.29 4.78
CA ILE A 121 18.28 1.45 4.31
C ILE A 121 18.20 1.34 2.79
N ASN A 122 19.14 1.95 2.06
CA ASN A 122 19.15 1.90 0.61
C ASN A 122 19.44 0.49 0.08
N GLU A 123 20.37 -0.22 0.71
CA GLU A 123 20.64 -1.62 0.40
C GLU A 123 19.40 -2.49 0.62
N GLN A 124 18.73 -2.35 1.76
CA GLN A 124 17.50 -3.10 2.07
C GLN A 124 16.39 -2.78 1.08
N LYS A 125 16.18 -1.51 0.72
CA LYS A 125 15.22 -1.12 -0.33
C LYS A 125 15.55 -1.76 -1.67
N SER A 126 16.83 -1.83 -2.03
CA SER A 126 17.28 -2.50 -3.25
C SER A 126 16.93 -4.00 -3.23
N ARG A 127 17.24 -4.69 -2.12
CA ARG A 127 16.90 -6.11 -1.93
C ARG A 127 15.39 -6.36 -2.01
N ILE A 128 14.57 -5.50 -1.40
CA ILE A 128 13.11 -5.61 -1.47
C ILE A 128 12.62 -5.47 -2.91
N ARG A 129 13.17 -4.53 -3.69
CA ARG A 129 12.80 -4.38 -5.10
C ARG A 129 13.14 -5.62 -5.92
N GLN A 130 14.32 -6.19 -5.71
CA GLN A 130 14.74 -7.43 -6.37
C GLN A 130 13.84 -8.61 -5.99
N ALA A 131 13.53 -8.76 -4.70
CA ALA A 131 12.64 -9.81 -4.21
C ALA A 131 11.23 -9.70 -4.81
N LYS A 132 10.67 -8.47 -4.89
CA LYS A 132 9.38 -8.22 -5.54
C LYS A 132 9.40 -8.56 -7.03
N PHE A 133 10.48 -8.23 -7.73
CA PHE A 133 10.64 -8.59 -9.13
C PHE A 133 10.67 -10.11 -9.32
N LEU A 134 11.45 -10.83 -8.53
CA LEU A 134 11.49 -12.29 -8.56
C LEU A 134 10.13 -12.91 -8.23
N GLN A 135 9.42 -12.37 -7.24
CA GLN A 135 8.07 -12.81 -6.91
C GLN A 135 7.14 -12.72 -8.13
N SER A 136 7.17 -11.60 -8.87
CA SER A 136 6.35 -11.45 -10.07
C SER A 136 6.71 -12.45 -11.18
N LEU A 137 7.99 -12.83 -11.29
CA LEU A 137 8.41 -13.88 -12.22
C LEU A 137 7.87 -15.24 -11.80
N PHE A 138 7.94 -15.59 -10.51
CA PHE A 138 7.39 -16.85 -10.01
C PHE A 138 5.87 -16.94 -10.16
N GLU A 139 5.15 -15.85 -9.95
CA GLU A 139 3.70 -15.80 -10.21
C GLU A 139 3.39 -16.05 -11.69
N ASN A 140 4.17 -15.48 -12.61
CA ASN A 140 4.04 -15.75 -14.05
C ASN A 140 4.39 -17.20 -14.41
N GLU A 141 5.43 -17.79 -13.80
CA GLU A 141 5.78 -19.19 -14.02
C GLU A 141 4.69 -20.13 -13.52
N LEU A 142 4.10 -19.85 -12.35
CA LEU A 142 2.98 -20.63 -11.81
C LEU A 142 1.77 -20.61 -12.74
N THR A 143 1.42 -19.46 -13.31
CA THR A 143 0.30 -19.40 -14.27
C THR A 143 0.59 -20.18 -15.55
N ARG A 144 1.83 -20.15 -16.05
CA ARG A 144 2.24 -20.97 -17.20
C ARG A 144 2.19 -22.46 -16.91
N ILE A 145 2.70 -22.89 -15.75
CA ILE A 145 2.63 -24.30 -15.33
C ILE A 145 1.17 -24.75 -15.24
N SER A 146 0.30 -23.95 -14.63
CA SER A 146 -1.12 -24.27 -14.54
C SER A 146 -1.80 -24.40 -15.92
N GLN A 147 -1.42 -23.56 -16.89
CA GLN A 147 -1.91 -23.68 -18.26
C GLN A 147 -1.41 -24.97 -18.93
N GLU A 148 -0.14 -25.33 -18.75
CA GLU A 148 0.39 -26.58 -19.30
C GLU A 148 -0.22 -27.82 -18.66
N GLU A 149 -0.52 -27.79 -17.36
CA GLU A 149 -1.26 -28.88 -16.69
C GLU A 149 -2.65 -29.09 -17.33
N GLN A 150 -3.36 -28.02 -17.66
CA GLN A 150 -4.63 -28.10 -18.38
C GLN A 150 -4.45 -28.70 -19.80
N ASN A 151 -3.38 -28.33 -20.50
CA ASN A 151 -3.06 -28.89 -21.81
C ASN A 151 -2.78 -30.40 -21.72
N VAL A 152 -2.02 -30.84 -20.71
CA VAL A 152 -1.73 -32.27 -20.48
C VAL A 152 -3.02 -33.04 -20.22
N GLN A 153 -3.92 -32.52 -19.37
CA GLN A 153 -5.23 -33.15 -19.12
C GLN A 153 -6.07 -33.29 -20.40
N LEU A 154 -6.04 -32.27 -21.27
CA LEU A 154 -6.72 -32.34 -22.56
C LEU A 154 -6.11 -33.40 -23.47
N LEU A 155 -4.77 -33.47 -23.54
CA LEU A 155 -4.06 -34.49 -24.32
C LEU A 155 -4.34 -35.90 -23.81
N GLU A 156 -4.40 -36.10 -22.50
CA GLU A 156 -4.79 -37.39 -21.90
C GLU A 156 -6.20 -37.81 -22.32
N LYS A 157 -7.15 -36.87 -22.35
CA LYS A 157 -8.52 -37.13 -22.82
C LYS A 157 -8.54 -37.52 -24.30
N VAL A 158 -7.87 -36.74 -25.15
CA VAL A 158 -7.78 -37.03 -26.60
C VAL A 158 -7.11 -38.38 -26.85
N LEU A 159 -6.04 -38.69 -26.13
CA LEU A 159 -5.37 -39.99 -26.23
C LEU A 159 -6.30 -41.14 -25.83
N GLY A 160 -7.14 -40.95 -24.82
CA GLY A 160 -8.17 -41.90 -24.43
C GLY A 160 -9.19 -42.15 -25.57
N GLU A 161 -9.64 -41.08 -26.23
CA GLU A 161 -10.55 -41.17 -27.38
C GLU A 161 -9.89 -41.86 -28.58
N VAL A 162 -8.62 -41.56 -28.88
CA VAL A 162 -7.87 -42.22 -29.96
C VAL A 162 -7.73 -43.72 -29.69
N LYS A 163 -7.35 -44.11 -28.47
CA LYS A 163 -7.27 -45.54 -28.09
C LYS A 163 -8.61 -46.26 -28.22
N PHE A 164 -9.71 -45.59 -27.87
CA PHE A 164 -11.04 -46.14 -28.07
C PHE A 164 -11.34 -46.37 -29.55
N LEU A 165 -11.06 -45.38 -30.41
CA LEU A 165 -11.26 -45.49 -31.86
C LEU A 165 -10.36 -46.56 -32.49
N GLU A 166 -9.12 -46.71 -32.03
CA GLU A 166 -8.23 -47.79 -32.46
C GLU A 166 -8.82 -49.16 -32.14
N GLY A 167 -9.41 -49.33 -30.95
CA GLY A 167 -10.14 -50.55 -30.58
C GLY A 167 -11.32 -50.84 -31.51
N VAL A 168 -12.18 -49.83 -31.75
CA VAL A 168 -13.31 -49.96 -32.68
C VAL A 168 -12.84 -50.29 -34.09
N ASN A 169 -11.75 -49.68 -34.56
CA ASN A 169 -11.20 -49.97 -35.88
C ASN A 169 -10.70 -51.42 -35.98
N ALA A 170 -10.07 -51.94 -34.93
CA ALA A 170 -9.65 -53.35 -34.88
C ALA A 170 -10.85 -54.31 -34.97
N ASP A 171 -11.95 -53.99 -34.27
CA ASP A 171 -13.20 -54.76 -34.34
C ASP A 171 -13.82 -54.72 -35.74
N VAL A 172 -13.83 -53.55 -36.39
CA VAL A 172 -14.31 -53.38 -37.77
C VAL A 172 -13.46 -54.17 -38.75
N GLU A 173 -12.13 -54.17 -38.61
CA GLU A 173 -11.25 -54.98 -39.44
C GLU A 173 -11.51 -56.49 -39.26
N GLN A 174 -11.74 -56.94 -38.03
CA GLN A 174 -12.07 -58.34 -37.75
C GLN A 174 -13.43 -58.73 -38.34
N PHE A 175 -14.42 -57.83 -38.24
CA PHE A 175 -15.72 -58.00 -38.88
C PHE A 175 -15.58 -58.11 -40.41
N ALA A 176 -14.83 -57.20 -41.03
CA ALA A 176 -14.59 -57.20 -42.47
C ALA A 176 -13.87 -58.48 -42.95
N LYS A 177 -12.91 -59.00 -42.18
CA LYS A 177 -12.27 -60.30 -42.46
C LYS A 177 -13.26 -61.46 -42.36
N SER A 178 -14.14 -61.43 -41.36
CA SER A 178 -15.17 -62.47 -41.17
C SER A 178 -16.22 -62.43 -42.27
N SER A 179 -16.69 -61.24 -42.66
CA SER A 179 -17.64 -61.05 -43.75
C SER A 179 -17.07 -61.54 -45.09
N ARG A 180 -15.78 -61.28 -45.37
CA ARG A 180 -15.12 -61.82 -46.57
C ARG A 180 -15.11 -63.35 -46.61
N LYS A 181 -14.84 -64.00 -45.47
CA LYS A 181 -14.89 -65.47 -45.36
C LYS A 181 -16.30 -66.01 -45.64
N ILE A 182 -17.33 -65.37 -45.09
CA ILE A 182 -18.72 -65.75 -45.33
C ILE A 182 -19.06 -65.60 -46.82
N HIS A 183 -18.74 -64.45 -47.41
CA HIS A 183 -19.01 -64.21 -48.84
C HIS A 183 -18.33 -65.25 -49.74
N GLN A 184 -17.06 -65.57 -49.47
CA GLN A 184 -16.33 -66.61 -50.20
C GLN A 184 -16.97 -68.00 -50.03
N ALA A 185 -17.49 -68.32 -48.85
CA ALA A 185 -18.21 -69.57 -48.60
C ALA A 185 -19.55 -69.63 -49.35
N VAL A 186 -20.31 -68.52 -49.40
CA VAL A 186 -21.58 -68.43 -50.14
C VAL A 186 -21.35 -68.59 -51.64
N LEU A 187 -20.39 -67.87 -52.22
CA LEU A 187 -20.01 -68.05 -53.64
C LEU A 187 -19.60 -69.49 -53.93
N GLY A 188 -18.84 -70.13 -53.02
CA GLY A 188 -18.48 -71.53 -53.15
C GLY A 188 -19.68 -72.49 -53.09
N LEU A 189 -20.72 -72.17 -52.32
CA LEU A 189 -21.98 -72.93 -52.29
C LEU A 189 -22.79 -72.72 -53.57
N GLU A 190 -22.88 -71.49 -54.08
CA GLU A 190 -23.57 -71.17 -55.33
C GLU A 190 -22.93 -71.90 -56.52
N VAL A 191 -21.59 -71.94 -56.60
CA VAL A 191 -20.87 -72.70 -57.63
C VAL A 191 -21.12 -74.21 -57.52
N LYS A 192 -21.16 -74.75 -56.29
CA LYS A 192 -21.49 -76.17 -56.06
C LYS A 192 -22.94 -76.49 -56.43
N GLU A 193 -23.88 -75.62 -56.09
CA GLU A 193 -25.29 -75.76 -56.44
C GLU A 193 -25.50 -75.68 -57.95
N ALA A 194 -24.83 -74.74 -58.63
CA ALA A 194 -24.82 -74.66 -60.09
C ALA A 194 -24.23 -75.93 -60.73
N SER A 195 -23.16 -76.47 -60.14
CA SER A 195 -22.52 -77.72 -60.60
C SER A 195 -23.44 -78.93 -60.41
N LEU A 196 -24.17 -79.02 -59.29
CA LEU A 196 -25.18 -80.07 -59.03
C LEU A 196 -26.39 -79.96 -59.98
N LYS A 197 -26.86 -78.74 -60.26
CA LYS A 197 -27.92 -78.47 -61.25
C LYS A 197 -27.51 -78.85 -62.67
N LEU A 198 -26.21 -78.79 -62.99
CA LEU A 198 -25.65 -79.29 -64.26
C LEU A 198 -25.50 -80.82 -64.26
N SER A 199 -25.23 -81.46 -63.11
CA SER A 199 -25.11 -82.93 -63.03
C SER A 199 -26.44 -83.67 -63.05
N ASP A 200 -27.54 -83.02 -62.66
CA ASP A 200 -28.90 -83.60 -62.65
C ASP A 200 -29.64 -83.48 -64.01
N ARG A 201 -28.98 -83.01 -65.07
CA ARG A 201 -29.51 -83.11 -66.45
C ARG A 201 -29.19 -84.49 -67.03
N PRO A 202 -30.17 -85.38 -67.25
CA PRO A 202 -29.94 -86.62 -67.95
C PRO A 202 -29.95 -86.34 -69.46
N GLY A 203 -28.77 -86.47 -70.08
CA GLY A 203 -28.62 -86.53 -71.53
C GLY A 203 -28.28 -85.19 -72.17
N CYS A 204 -26.99 -84.98 -72.40
CA CYS A 204 -26.44 -84.73 -73.74
C CYS A 204 -24.92 -84.62 -73.59
N ALA A 205 -24.22 -85.68 -73.99
CA ALA A 205 -22.88 -85.52 -74.50
C ALA A 205 -23.01 -84.72 -75.79
N GLU A 206 -22.37 -83.54 -75.87
CA GLU A 206 -21.78 -82.99 -77.10
C GLU A 206 -21.09 -81.63 -76.84
N SER A 207 -19.78 -81.62 -77.13
CA SER A 207 -18.86 -80.47 -77.35
C SER A 207 -18.60 -79.47 -76.20
N GLU A 208 -17.37 -79.51 -75.69
CA GLU A 208 -16.77 -78.61 -74.69
C GLU A 208 -16.57 -77.15 -75.14
N GLU A 209 -16.93 -76.78 -76.37
CA GLU A 209 -16.48 -75.50 -76.96
C GLU A 209 -17.45 -74.31 -76.78
N THR A 210 -18.65 -74.51 -76.23
CA THR A 210 -19.68 -73.43 -76.14
C THR A 210 -19.97 -72.93 -74.72
N LEU A 211 -19.33 -73.49 -73.69
CA LEU A 211 -19.58 -73.08 -72.30
C LEU A 211 -18.74 -71.85 -71.88
N GLU A 212 -17.53 -71.68 -72.44
CA GLU A 212 -16.66 -70.55 -72.10
C GLU A 212 -17.18 -69.20 -72.65
N GLU A 213 -17.81 -69.19 -73.84
CA GLU A 213 -18.41 -67.96 -74.41
C GLU A 213 -19.66 -67.50 -73.66
N ALA A 214 -20.48 -68.42 -73.16
CA ALA A 214 -21.70 -68.08 -72.42
C ALA A 214 -21.41 -67.51 -71.02
N ILE A 215 -20.30 -67.91 -70.40
CA ILE A 215 -19.87 -67.37 -69.11
C ILE A 215 -19.25 -65.97 -69.31
N TYR A 216 -18.54 -65.73 -70.42
CA TYR A 216 -17.89 -64.44 -70.67
C TYR A 216 -18.88 -63.30 -71.00
N GLU A 217 -20.01 -63.61 -71.66
CA GLU A 217 -21.07 -62.63 -71.96
C GLU A 217 -21.91 -62.24 -70.73
N ALA A 218 -22.05 -63.13 -69.73
CA ALA A 218 -22.87 -62.87 -68.54
C ALA A 218 -22.21 -61.94 -67.50
N TYR A 219 -20.91 -61.65 -67.63
CA TYR A 219 -20.12 -60.84 -66.69
C TYR A 219 -19.63 -59.51 -67.29
N LYS A 220 -20.24 -59.05 -68.39
CA LYS A 220 -19.80 -57.85 -69.13
C LYS A 220 -20.52 -56.55 -68.76
N ASP A 221 -21.35 -56.54 -67.72
CA ASP A 221 -21.94 -55.31 -67.14
C ASP A 221 -21.45 -55.08 -65.69
#